data_AF-Q862S1-F1
#
_entry.id   AF-Q862S1-F1
#
_cell.length_a   1.000
_cell.length_b   1.000
_cell.length_c   1.000
_cell.angle_alpha   90.00
_cell.angle_beta   90.00
_cell.angle_gamma   90.00
#
_symmetry.space_group_name_H-M   'P 1'
#
loop_
_entity.id
_entity.type
_entity.pdbx_description
1 polymer ?
#
loop_
_entity_poly.entity_id
_entity_poly.type
_entity_poly.pdbx_seq_one_letter_code
_entity_poly.pdbx_strand_id
1 'polypeptide(L)' 'WYPGLAFPAMGIEDTIPIFDNLWSHGAFSEPVFAFYLNTNKPEGSVVMLWWGGPPVLQGRAQLDTSVPKLDHWQISMN' A
#
# COMPACT_ATOMS: atom_id res chain seq x y z
N TRP A 1 -15.40 4.19 -5.81
CA TRP A 1 -14.21 5.05 -5.72
C TRP A 1 -13.04 4.20 -5.29
N TYR A 2 -12.10 3.91 -6.18
CA TYR A 2 -10.90 3.16 -5.83
C TYR A 2 -9.91 4.11 -5.15
N PRO A 3 -9.37 3.80 -3.96
CA PRO A 3 -8.56 4.71 -3.14
C PRO A 3 -7.18 5.06 -3.73
N GLY A 4 -6.89 4.69 -4.98
CA GLY A 4 -5.62 5.02 -5.66
C GLY A 4 -4.39 4.33 -5.06
N LEU A 5 -4.60 3.17 -4.42
CA LEU A 5 -3.55 2.29 -3.90
C LEU A 5 -3.28 1.08 -4.82
N ALA A 6 -3.92 1.05 -5.98
CA ALA A 6 -3.76 0.01 -7.01
C ALA A 6 -2.51 0.28 -7.86
N PHE A 7 -2.07 -0.73 -8.62
CA PHE A 7 -1.04 -0.52 -9.65
C PHE A 7 -1.55 0.40 -10.76
N PRO A 8 -0.69 1.25 -11.36
CA PRO A 8 -1.07 2.12 -12.49
C PRO A 8 -1.73 1.37 -13.66
N ALA A 9 -1.36 0.11 -13.89
CA ALA A 9 -1.95 -0.75 -14.92
C ALA A 9 -3.46 -1.01 -14.73
N MET A 10 -4.01 -0.73 -13.53
CA MET A 10 -5.45 -0.82 -13.24
C MET A 10 -6.17 0.54 -13.30
N GLY A 11 -5.49 1.61 -13.69
CA GLY A 11 -6.09 2.93 -13.84
C GLY A 11 -7.12 2.99 -14.96
N ILE A 12 -8.12 3.85 -14.82
CA ILE A 12 -9.03 4.22 -15.92
C ILE A 12 -8.30 5.24 -16.80
N GLU A 13 -8.33 5.11 -18.13
CA GLU A 13 -7.73 6.08 -19.06
C GLU A 13 -6.26 6.41 -18.73
N ASP A 14 -5.46 5.39 -18.36
CA ASP A 14 -4.05 5.54 -18.00
C ASP A 14 -3.78 6.54 -16.86
N THR A 15 -4.77 6.73 -15.98
CA THR A 15 -4.61 7.58 -14.80
C THR A 15 -3.55 7.04 -13.84
N ILE A 16 -2.75 7.96 -13.31
CA ILE A 16 -1.74 7.65 -12.29
C ILE A 16 -2.44 7.60 -10.92
N PRO A 17 -2.36 6.49 -10.17
CA PRO A 17 -2.91 6.40 -8.82
C PRO A 17 -2.29 7.44 -7.88
N ILE A 18 -3.04 7.85 -6.86
CA ILE A 18 -2.59 8.91 -5.93
C ILE A 18 -1.31 8.51 -5.18
N PHE A 19 -1.13 7.23 -4.88
CA PHE A 19 0.08 6.73 -4.22
C PHE A 19 1.33 6.96 -5.09
N ASP A 20 1.28 6.57 -6.37
CA ASP A 20 2.36 6.79 -7.33
C ASP A 20 2.65 8.28 -7.53
N ASN A 21 1.61 9.11 -7.56
CA ASN A 21 1.78 10.56 -7.68
C ASN A 21 2.44 11.18 -6.45
N LEU A 22 2.04 10.77 -5.23
CA LEU A 22 2.66 11.23 -4.00
C LEU A 22 4.13 10.78 -3.91
N TRP A 23 4.40 9.53 -4.30
CA TRP A 23 5.76 9.00 -4.36
C TRP A 23 6.65 9.80 -5.33
N SER A 24 6.17 10.07 -6.54
CA SER A 24 6.95 10.80 -7.56
C SER A 24 7.29 12.23 -7.15
N HIS A 25 6.51 12.82 -6.22
CA HIS A 25 6.74 14.14 -5.63
C HIS A 25 7.55 14.10 -4.32
N GLY A 26 8.10 12.94 -3.94
CA GLY A 26 8.92 12.81 -2.73
C GLY A 26 8.14 12.96 -1.43
N ALA A 27 6.83 12.67 -1.44
CA ALA A 27 5.98 12.80 -0.26
C ALA A 27 6.20 11.69 0.79
N PHE A 28 7.15 10.78 0.59
CA PHE A 28 7.60 9.77 1.54
C PHE A 28 8.92 9.15 1.04
N SER A 29 9.60 8.35 1.86
CA SER A 29 10.98 7.92 1.56
C SER A 29 11.07 6.58 0.81
N GLU A 30 10.07 5.71 0.94
CA GLU A 30 10.00 4.44 0.22
C GLU A 30 8.56 4.18 -0.27
N PRO A 31 8.37 3.51 -1.42
CA PRO A 31 7.06 3.16 -1.97
C PRO A 31 6.42 1.98 -1.22
N VAL A 32 6.33 2.10 0.11
CA VAL A 32 5.77 1.10 1.03
C VAL A 32 4.65 1.75 1.83
N PHE A 33 3.55 1.02 1.99
CA PHE A 33 2.47 1.40 2.87
C PHE A 33 1.97 0.20 3.68
N ALA A 34 1.30 0.47 4.78
CA ALA A 34 0.67 -0.54 5.62
C ALA A 34 -0.76 -0.14 5.98
N PHE A 35 -1.61 -1.14 6.15
CA PHE A 35 -2.95 -0.96 6.72
C PHE A 35 -2.94 -1.33 8.19
N TYR A 36 -3.50 -0.46 9.02
CA TYR A 36 -3.98 -0.82 10.33
C TYR A 36 -5.51 -0.77 10.31
N LEU A 37 -6.15 -1.91 10.54
CA LEU A 37 -7.61 -2.03 10.53
C LEU A 37 -8.09 -2.25 11.96
N ASN A 38 -8.92 -1.33 12.46
CA ASN A 38 -9.58 -1.50 13.74
C ASN A 38 -10.75 -2.47 13.58
N THR A 39 -10.70 -3.60 14.28
CA THR A 39 -11.69 -4.68 14.16
C THR A 39 -12.97 -4.41 14.95
N ASN A 40 -12.94 -3.49 15.91
CA ASN A 40 -14.10 -3.19 16.75
C ASN A 40 -15.01 -2.14 16.12
N LYS A 41 -14.42 -1.11 15.50
CA LYS A 41 -15.13 -0.01 14.83
C LYS A 41 -14.29 0.51 13.65
N PRO A 42 -14.90 0.98 12.54
CA PRO A 42 -14.14 1.50 11.40
C PRO A 42 -13.24 2.69 11.77
N GLU A 43 -13.70 3.54 12.69
CA GLU A 43 -12.94 4.68 13.19
C GLU A 43 -11.63 4.23 13.85
N GLY A 44 -10.52 4.85 13.45
CA GLY A 44 -9.18 4.48 13.90
C GLY A 44 -8.46 3.50 12.99
N SER A 45 -9.09 3.02 11.90
CA SER A 45 -8.35 2.38 10.80
C SER A 45 -7.54 3.44 10.03
N VAL A 46 -6.29 3.12 9.68
CA VAL A 46 -5.37 4.06 9.02
C VAL A 46 -4.57 3.39 7.91
N VAL A 47 -4.23 4.18 6.89
CA VAL A 47 -3.18 3.86 5.91
C VAL A 47 -1.93 4.61 6.33
N MET A 48 -0.84 3.89 6.54
CA MET A 48 0.45 4.46 6.90
C MET A 48 1.36 4.48 5.67
N LEU A 49 1.92 5.65 5.34
CA LEU A 49 2.94 5.81 4.30
C LEU A 49 4.32 5.81 4.94
N TRP A 50 5.30 5.18 4.30
CA TRP A 50 6.59 4.92 4.91
C TRP A 50 7.58 6.10 4.82
N TRP A 51 7.99 6.63 5.98
CA TRP A 51 8.98 7.72 6.07
C TRP A 51 10.39 7.26 6.52
N GLY A 52 10.70 5.96 6.46
CA GLY A 52 12.07 5.47 6.75
C GLY A 52 12.36 5.20 8.23
N GLY A 53 11.33 5.05 9.06
CA GLY A 53 11.45 4.69 10.49
C GLY A 53 10.84 3.32 10.78
N PRO A 54 11.34 2.54 11.76
CA PRO A 54 10.95 1.14 11.97
C PRO A 54 9.43 0.96 12.10
N PRO A 55 8.85 -0.14 11.58
CA PRO A 55 7.41 -0.34 11.62
C PRO A 55 6.96 -0.48 13.07
N VAL A 56 6.03 0.36 13.52
CA VAL A 56 5.36 0.18 14.82
C VAL A 56 4.24 -0.83 14.65
N LEU A 57 4.59 -2.04 14.24
CA LEU A 57 3.71 -3.20 14.27
C LEU A 57 4.27 -4.14 15.34
N GLN A 58 3.51 -4.37 16.41
CA GLN A 58 3.80 -5.47 17.33
C GLN A 58 3.47 -6.79 16.62
N GLY A 59 4.36 -7.24 15.73
CA GLY A 59 4.21 -8.44 14.92
C GLY A 59 5.35 -8.58 13.90
N ARG A 60 5.69 -9.82 13.52
CA ARG A 60 6.63 -10.04 12.41
C ARG A 60 5.94 -9.64 11.10
N ALA A 61 6.41 -8.57 10.47
CA ALA A 61 6.11 -8.31 9.08
C ALA A 61 6.89 -9.33 8.23
N GLN A 62 6.16 -10.23 7.55
CA GLN A 62 6.75 -11.10 6.54
C GLN A 62 6.52 -10.44 5.19
N LEU A 63 7.57 -9.90 4.60
CA LEU A 63 7.53 -9.34 3.26
C LEU A 63 7.63 -10.51 2.27
N ASP A 64 6.52 -10.88 1.65
CA ASP A 64 6.57 -11.77 0.48
C ASP A 64 6.96 -10.91 -0.73
N THR A 65 8.19 -11.09 -1.21
CA THR A 65 8.74 -10.33 -2.35
C THR A 65 8.33 -10.91 -3.70
N SER A 66 7.62 -12.04 -3.73
CA SER A 66 7.18 -12.68 -4.97
C SER A 66 5.76 -12.26 -5.32
N VAL A 67 5.56 -11.02 -5.78
CA VAL A 67 4.31 -10.64 -6.46
C VAL A 67 4.48 -11.00 -7.94
N PRO A 68 3.86 -12.09 -8.44
CA PRO A 68 4.17 -12.62 -9.77
C PRO A 68 3.53 -11.82 -10.92
N LYS A 69 2.73 -10.79 -10.60
CA LYS A 69 2.02 -9.98 -11.59
C LYS A 69 1.83 -8.54 -11.11
N LEU A 70 2.38 -7.59 -11.86
CA LEU A 70 2.41 -6.16 -11.57
C LEU A 70 1.05 -5.45 -11.81
N ASP A 71 -0.06 -6.18 -11.64
CA ASP A 71 -1.41 -5.67 -11.85
C ASP A 71 -2.23 -5.66 -10.55
N HIS A 72 -2.09 -6.63 -9.64
CA HIS A 72 -2.89 -6.74 -8.43
C HIS A 72 -2.06 -7.02 -7.17
N TRP A 73 -2.56 -6.57 -6.02
CA TRP A 73 -2.10 -7.03 -4.70
C TRP A 73 -2.55 -8.46 -4.46
N GLN A 74 -1.82 -9.43 -5.02
CA GLN A 74 -2.17 -10.84 -4.96
C GLN A 74 -0.96 -11.70 -4.56
N ILE A 75 -1.18 -12.56 -3.57
CA ILE A 75 -0.26 -13.63 -3.17
C ILE A 75 -0.95 -14.98 -3.36
N SER A 76 -0.18 -16.03 -3.66
CA SER A 76 -0.71 -17.39 -3.65
C SER A 76 -0.69 -17.93 -2.23
N MET A 77 -1.82 -18.43 -1.74
CA MET A 77 -1.91 -19.15 -0.47
C MET A 77 -2.23 -20.61 -0.78
N ASN A 78 -1.43 -21.53 -0.24
CA ASN A 78 -1.63 -22.98 -0.34
C ASN A 78 -2.53 -23.47 0.80
#